data_AF-A0A920IX39-F1
#
_entry.id   AF-A0A920IX39-F1
#
_cell.length_a   1.000
_cell.length_b   1.000
_cell.length_c   1.000
_cell.angle_alpha   90.00
_cell.angle_beta   90.00
_cell.angle_gamma   90.00
#
_symmetry.space_group_name_H-M   'P 1'
#
loop_
_entity.id
_entity.type
_entity.pdbx_description
1 polymer ?
#
loop_
_entity_poly.entity_id
_entity_poly.type
_entity_poly.pdbx_seq_one_letter_code
_entity_poly.pdbx_strand_id
1 'polypeptide(L)'
;MEKLLELTVINGFPGNQFLWYEKKVKNFHLSLQVKQTPFAGNGGIQFRSQRQPNGSAVGYQADIGKGWWGSLYHEHGRRILGKNKLKEDEYLKT
;
A
#
# COMPACT_ATOMS: atom_id res chain seq x y z
N MET A 1 -22.21 -4.33 2.03
CA MET A 1 -21.76 -3.01 2.51
C MET A 1 -20.29 -2.86 2.15
N GLU A 2 -19.99 -2.10 1.11
CA GLU A 2 -18.63 -1.67 0.80
C GLU A 2 -18.28 -0.52 1.75
N LYS A 3 -17.30 -0.71 2.64
CA LYS A 3 -16.75 0.40 3.42
C LYS A 3 -15.60 0.98 2.61
N LEU A 4 -15.78 2.20 2.11
CA LEU A 4 -14.68 3.03 1.64
C LEU A 4 -13.80 3.39 2.84
N LEU A 5 -12.57 2.89 2.84
CA LEU A 5 -11.55 3.34 3.78
C LEU A 5 -10.89 4.58 3.17
N GLU A 6 -11.30 5.76 3.61
CA GLU A 6 -10.66 7.01 3.22
C GLU A 6 -9.42 7.22 4.10
N LEU A 7 -8.23 7.11 3.50
CA LEU A 7 -6.95 7.30 4.19
C LEU A 7 -6.34 8.63 3.78
N THR A 8 -6.36 9.62 4.67
CA THR A 8 -5.69 10.91 4.46
C THR A 8 -4.25 10.82 4.95
N VAL A 9 -3.28 10.92 4.04
CA VAL A 9 -1.87 11.08 4.39
C VAL A 9 -1.62 12.57 4.68
N ILE A 10 -1.26 12.87 5.93
CA ILE A 10 -0.89 14.23 6.37
C ILE A 10 0.60 14.47 6.11
N ASN A 11 0.92 15.50 5.31
CA ASN A 11 2.30 15.93 5.08
C ASN A 11 2.89 16.58 6.35
N GLY A 12 4.18 16.33 6.62
CA GLY A 12 4.93 17.03 7.69
C GLY A 12 5.68 16.14 8.69
N PHE A 13 5.62 14.81 8.54
CA PHE A 13 6.33 13.87 9.43
C PHE A 13 7.53 13.23 8.72
N PRO A 14 8.68 13.08 9.39
CA PRO A 14 9.80 12.34 8.82
C PRO A 14 9.45 10.84 8.72
N GLY A 15 9.39 10.33 7.49
CA GLY A 15 9.23 8.90 7.20
C GLY A 15 7.79 8.44 6.92
N ASN A 16 7.67 7.16 6.54
CA ASN A 16 6.40 6.53 6.20
C ASN A 16 5.49 6.38 7.42
N GLN A 17 4.21 6.72 7.25
CA GLN A 17 3.17 6.55 8.26
C GLN A 17 2.26 5.38 7.90
N PHE A 18 1.82 4.61 8.89
CA PHE A 18 1.02 3.40 8.68
C PHE A 18 -0.22 3.39 9.57
N LEU A 19 -1.38 3.10 8.96
CA LEU A 19 -2.58 2.73 9.69
C LEU A 19 -2.61 1.21 9.85
N TRP A 20 -2.68 0.74 11.09
CA TRP A 20 -2.62 -0.68 11.41
C TRP A 20 -4.00 -1.23 11.78
N TYR A 21 -4.35 -2.36 11.18
CA TYR A 21 -5.47 -3.16 11.65
C TYR A 21 -5.06 -3.99 12.88
N GLU A 22 -5.86 -3.95 13.94
CA GLU A 22 -5.49 -4.54 15.24
C GLU A 22 -5.45 -6.07 15.23
N LYS A 23 -6.22 -6.70 14.34
CA LYS A 23 -6.34 -8.17 14.32
C LYS A 23 -5.43 -8.77 13.27
N LYS A 24 -4.75 -9.85 13.65
CA LYS A 24 -3.97 -10.67 12.72
C LYS A 24 -4.91 -11.49 11.84
N VAL A 25 -4.67 -11.48 10.54
CA VAL A 25 -5.42 -12.26 9.55
C VAL A 25 -4.46 -13.11 8.72
N LYS A 26 -4.84 -14.37 8.44
CA LYS A 26 -4.02 -15.31 7.66
C LYS A 26 -4.51 -15.37 6.20
N ASN A 27 -5.68 -15.95 6.00
CA ASN A 27 -6.34 -16.06 4.71
C ASN A 27 -7.49 -15.05 4.69
N PHE A 28 -7.53 -14.23 3.64
CA PHE A 28 -8.53 -13.17 3.49
C PHE A 28 -8.72 -12.85 2.01
N HIS A 29 -9.85 -12.22 1.71
CA HIS A 29 -10.06 -11.48 0.48
C HIS A 29 -10.25 -10.02 0.87
N LEU A 30 -9.37 -9.13 0.40
CA LEU A 30 -9.43 -7.70 0.65
C LEU A 30 -9.78 -7.00 -0.66
N SER A 31 -10.88 -6.26 -0.65
CA SER A 31 -11.27 -5.35 -1.72
C SER A 31 -11.45 -3.96 -1.14
N LEU A 32 -10.87 -2.98 -1.82
CA LEU A 32 -10.89 -1.58 -1.41
C LEU A 32 -10.75 -0.69 -2.65
N GLN A 33 -11.21 0.55 -2.52
CA GLN A 33 -10.96 1.59 -3.50
C GLN A 33 -9.88 2.52 -2.94
N VAL A 34 -8.94 2.92 -3.80
CA VAL A 34 -7.86 3.86 -3.43
C VAL A 34 -8.05 5.13 -4.24
N LYS A 35 -7.97 6.27 -3.58
CA LYS A 35 -7.93 7.58 -4.23
C LYS A 35 -6.70 8.34 -3.76
N GLN A 36 -6.00 8.95 -4.70
CA GLN A 36 -4.90 9.86 -4.44
C GLN A 36 -5.14 11.14 -5.23
N THR A 37 -5.01 12.29 -4.57
CA THR A 37 -5.32 13.57 -5.20
C THR A 37 -4.31 14.62 -4.74
N PRO A 38 -3.34 14.99 -5.58
CA PRO A 38 -3.02 14.43 -6.91
C PRO A 38 -2.41 13.01 -6.83
N PHE A 39 -2.43 12.27 -7.94
CA PHE A 39 -1.77 10.96 -8.06
C PHE A 39 -0.24 11.11 -8.26
N ALA A 40 0.45 11.56 -7.22
CA ALA A 40 1.87 11.91 -7.28
C ALA A 40 2.72 11.32 -6.14
N GLY A 41 2.10 10.84 -5.07
CA GLY A 41 2.81 10.24 -3.93
C GLY A 41 3.07 8.75 -4.10
N ASN A 42 3.99 8.22 -3.30
CA ASN A 42 4.24 6.80 -3.13
C ASN A 42 3.48 6.30 -1.89
N GLY A 43 2.78 5.18 -2.03
CA GLY A 43 2.16 4.49 -0.91
C GLY A 43 1.96 3.02 -1.22
N GLY A 44 1.16 2.36 -0.39
CA GLY A 44 0.85 0.95 -0.60
C GLY A 44 -0.02 0.38 0.50
N ILE A 45 -0.57 -0.80 0.23
CA ILE A 45 -1.30 -1.58 1.22
C ILE A 45 -0.38 -2.68 1.72
N GLN A 46 -0.01 -2.58 2.99
CA GLN A 46 0.75 -3.60 3.70
C GLN A 46 -0.16 -4.79 4.03
N PHE A 47 0.33 -6.00 3.83
CA PHE A 47 -0.41 -7.22 4.17
C PHE A 47 0.49 -8.33 4.68
N ARG A 48 0.00 -9.06 5.69
CA ARG A 48 0.79 -10.05 6.44
C ARG A 48 2.12 -9.47 6.96
N SER A 49 2.16 -8.17 7.20
CA SER A 49 3.34 -7.44 7.67
C SER A 49 3.41 -7.39 9.19
N GLN A 50 4.61 -7.21 9.71
CA GLN A 50 4.90 -7.03 11.12
C GLN A 50 5.13 -5.56 11.42
N ARG A 51 4.53 -5.07 12.50
CA ARG A 51 4.75 -3.72 13.02
C ARG A 51 6.00 -3.72 13.88
N GLN A 52 6.99 -2.92 13.51
CA GLN A 52 8.19 -2.69 14.30
C GLN A 52 7.91 -1.76 15.49
N PRO A 53 8.77 -1.73 16.53
CA PRO A 53 8.58 -0.84 17.68
C PRO A 53 8.42 0.63 17.33
N ASN A 54 9.08 1.09 16.26
CA ASN A 54 8.97 2.46 15.73
C ASN A 54 7.75 2.70 14.84
N GLY A 55 6.86 1.71 14.69
CA GLY A 55 5.67 1.80 13.87
C GLY A 55 5.84 1.46 12.39
N SER A 56 7.07 1.23 11.91
CA SER A 56 7.31 0.84 10.51
C SER A 56 6.81 -0.57 10.21
N ALA A 57 6.53 -0.84 8.94
CA ALA A 57 6.12 -2.16 8.48
C ALA A 57 7.31 -2.95 7.94
N VAL A 58 7.40 -4.24 8.28
CA VAL A 58 8.26 -5.21 7.60
C VAL A 58 7.35 -6.30 7.04
N GLY A 59 7.34 -6.47 5.72
CA GLY A 59 6.46 -7.45 5.09
C GLY A 59 6.04 -7.08 3.68
N TYR A 60 4.93 -7.67 3.23
CA TYR A 60 4.49 -7.55 1.84
C TYR A 60 3.69 -6.27 1.64
N GLN A 61 3.93 -5.61 0.52
CA GLN A 61 3.23 -4.42 0.10
C GLN A 61 2.71 -4.59 -1.32
N ALA A 62 1.44 -4.24 -1.52
CA ALA A 62 0.89 -3.94 -2.84
C ALA A 62 1.09 -2.44 -3.08
N ASP A 63 1.97 -2.09 -4.02
CA ASP A 63 2.39 -0.72 -4.25
C ASP A 63 1.30 0.11 -4.93
N ILE A 64 1.20 1.37 -4.50
CA ILE A 64 0.33 2.40 -5.05
C ILE A 64 1.22 3.57 -5.45
N GLY A 65 1.23 3.89 -6.73
CA GLY A 65 1.94 5.04 -7.25
C GLY A 65 2.26 4.90 -8.74
N LYS A 66 2.66 6.01 -9.34
CA LYS A 66 3.04 6.10 -10.75
C LYS A 66 4.14 5.10 -11.09
N GLY A 67 3.86 4.19 -12.02
CA GLY A 67 4.79 3.14 -12.47
C GLY A 67 4.96 1.96 -11.50
N TRP A 68 4.27 1.96 -10.36
CA TRP A 68 4.36 0.91 -9.34
C TRP A 68 3.02 0.22 -9.05
N TRP A 69 1.90 0.77 -9.51
CA TRP A 69 0.56 0.26 -9.22
C TRP A 69 0.42 -1.26 -9.33
N GLY A 70 0.08 -1.91 -8.22
CA GLY A 70 -0.10 -3.37 -8.14
C GLY A 70 1.20 -4.19 -8.14
N SER A 71 2.37 -3.55 -8.07
CA SER A 71 3.64 -4.27 -7.85
C SER A 71 3.68 -4.86 -6.45
N LEU A 72 4.34 -6.01 -6.32
CA LEU A 72 4.58 -6.69 -5.07
C LEU A 72 5.99 -6.39 -4.56
N TYR A 73 6.06 -5.69 -3.43
CA TYR A 73 7.30 -5.35 -2.75
C TYR A 73 7.38 -5.98 -1.36
N HIS A 74 8.59 -6.29 -0.89
CA HIS A 74 8.86 -6.80 0.45
C HIS A 74 9.63 -5.75 1.25
N GLU A 75 8.89 -4.90 1.96
CA GLU A 75 9.37 -3.77 2.75
C GLU A 75 10.36 -4.22 3.82
N HIS A 76 11.52 -3.56 3.89
CA HIS A 76 12.66 -3.95 4.72
C HIS A 76 13.10 -5.43 4.62
N GLY A 77 12.82 -6.08 3.48
CA GLY A 77 13.19 -7.47 3.26
C GLY A 77 13.82 -7.70 1.90
N ARG A 78 13.08 -8.38 1.02
CA ARG A 78 13.58 -8.91 -0.25
C ARG A 78 13.51 -7.89 -1.40
N ARG A 79 12.92 -6.72 -1.15
CA ARG A 79 12.62 -5.70 -2.15
C ARG A 79 11.61 -6.20 -3.18
N ILE A 80 11.84 -5.97 -4.47
CA ILE A 80 10.87 -6.27 -5.54
C ILE A 80 10.68 -7.78 -5.66
N LEU A 81 9.45 -8.25 -5.48
CA LEU A 81 9.07 -9.66 -5.67
C LEU A 81 8.28 -9.87 -6.96
N GLY A 82 7.58 -8.83 -7.43
CA GLY A 82 6.86 -8.85 -8.69
C GLY A 82 6.61 -7.42 -9.15
N LYS A 83 7.08 -7.08 -10.35
CA LYS A 83 6.84 -5.75 -10.91
C LYS A 83 5.66 -5.82 -11.86
N ASN A 84 4.73 -4.90 -11.70
CA ASN A 84 3.65 -4.79 -12.66
C ASN A 84 4.17 -4.19 -13.97
N LYS A 85 3.74 -4.75 -15.11
CA LYS A 85 4.27 -4.40 -16.43
C LYS A 85 3.34 -3.50 -17.24
N LEU A 86 2.08 -3.36 -16.83
CA LEU A 86 1.13 -2.49 -17.52
C LEU A 86 1.54 -1.03 -17.32
N LYS A 87 1.17 -0.19 -18.28
CA LYS A 87 1.48 1.23 -18.30
C LYS A 87 0.46 2.01 -17.47
N GLU A 88 0.80 3.25 -17.09
CA GLU A 88 0.01 4.07 -16.18
C GLU A 88 -1.44 4.33 -16.67
N ASP A 89 -1.59 4.48 -17.98
CA ASP A 89 -2.86 4.62 -18.70
C ASP A 89 -3.71 3.34 -18.72
N GLU A 90 -3.15 2.19 -18.38
CA GLU A 90 -3.85 0.91 -18.41
C GLU A 90 -4.53 0.56 -17.06
N TYR A 91 -4.09 1.16 -15.94
CA TYR A 91 -4.69 0.95 -14.60
C TYR A 91 -5.70 2.00 -14.18
N LEU A 92 -5.63 3.21 -14.75
CA LEU A 92 -6.53 4.33 -14.43
C LEU A 92 -7.72 4.39 -15.38
N LYS A 93 -8.37 3.25 -15.64
CA LYS A 93 -9.66 3.25 -16.33
C LYS A 93 -10.71 3.81 -15.38
N THR A 94 -10.96 5.11 -15.47
CA THR A 94 -12.14 5.80 -14.92
C THR A 94 -13.41 5.23 -15.52
#